data_AF-A0A9P9CX38-F1
#
_entry.id   AF-A0A9P9CX38-F1
#
_cell.length_a   1.000
_cell.length_b   1.000
_cell.length_c   1.000
_cell.angle_alpha   90.00
_cell.angle_beta   90.00
_cell.angle_gamma   90.00
#
_symmetry.space_group_name_H-M   'P 1'
#
loop_
_entity.id
_entity.type
_entity.pdbx_description
1 polymer ?
#
loop_
_entity_poly.entity_id
_entity_poly.type
_entity_poly.pdbx_seq_one_letter_code
_entity_poly.pdbx_strand_id
1 'polypeptide(L)'
;MSGTPLLPFELADSELLLVSDHLQAKADFLLVRIVAQRLKSPPDSRRTVLVSFHHDTARWNALAARTGVSLKVQAEEGNFTLLDAPPEASPIALWNLIEHHIPILSENTVISLKPVGLLLLDGLNFWDWIGVPLVEMKRVLRAIHARCIAANVALVVTYHSVGGPGSEPRDLSNHQDPLYRLLLELNATHVEVLPLASGKSGAVSGEASQDHGQFNTGCLTAM
;
A
#
# COMPACT_ATOMS: atom_id res chain seq x y z
N MET A 1 -26.40 7.48 -14.09
CA MET A 1 -25.65 8.10 -12.99
C MET A 1 -26.23 7.57 -11.69
N SER A 2 -25.57 6.61 -11.05
CA SER A 2 -25.95 6.02 -9.78
C SER A 2 -24.65 5.82 -9.02
N GLY A 3 -24.44 6.66 -8.00
CA GLY A 3 -23.19 6.76 -7.25
C GLY A 3 -22.79 5.42 -6.69
N THR A 4 -21.66 4.89 -7.17
CA THR A 4 -20.93 3.89 -6.40
C THR A 4 -20.47 4.62 -5.14
N PRO A 5 -20.91 4.21 -3.94
CA PRO A 5 -20.56 4.92 -2.72
C PRO A 5 -19.04 4.98 -2.68
N LEU A 6 -18.50 6.21 -2.67
CA LEU A 6 -17.09 6.49 -2.44
C LEU A 6 -16.67 5.63 -1.26
N LEU A 7 -15.60 4.85 -1.41
CA LEU A 7 -14.93 4.48 -0.19
C LEU A 7 -14.53 5.81 0.47
N PRO A 8 -14.76 6.01 1.77
CA PRO A 8 -14.68 7.33 2.39
C PRO A 8 -13.25 7.89 2.46
N PHE A 9 -12.25 7.19 1.92
CA PHE A 9 -10.88 7.65 1.91
C PHE A 9 -10.55 8.30 0.55
N GLU A 10 -10.37 9.61 0.55
CA GLU A 10 -9.48 10.25 -0.41
C GLU A 10 -8.07 10.10 0.15
N LEU A 11 -7.23 9.34 -0.53
CA LEU A 11 -5.83 9.22 -0.14
C LEU A 11 -5.12 10.52 -0.54
N ALA A 12 -4.80 11.37 0.43
CA ALA A 12 -4.06 12.59 0.15
C ALA A 12 -2.64 12.24 -0.33
N ASP A 13 -2.05 13.17 -1.07
CA ASP A 13 -0.65 13.02 -1.47
C ASP A 13 0.25 13.14 -0.22
N SER A 14 1.43 12.51 -0.26
CA SER A 14 2.37 12.42 0.87
C SER A 14 1.86 11.67 2.12
N GLU A 15 0.67 11.07 2.10
CA GLU A 15 0.17 10.27 3.22
C GLU A 15 0.49 8.78 3.07
N LEU A 16 0.75 8.13 4.20
CA LEU A 16 0.82 6.67 4.31
C LEU A 16 -0.52 6.11 4.78
N LEU A 17 -1.14 5.28 3.93
CA LEU A 17 -2.27 4.43 4.26
C LEU A 17 -1.79 3.00 4.54
N LEU A 18 -1.96 2.55 5.78
CA LEU A 18 -1.77 1.15 6.15
C LEU A 18 -3.06 0.40 5.87
N VAL A 19 -2.98 -0.71 5.14
CA VAL A 19 -4.09 -1.65 4.96
C VAL A 19 -3.70 -2.97 5.59
N SER A 20 -4.36 -3.35 6.69
CA SER A 20 -4.24 -4.70 7.22
C SER A 20 -5.42 -5.55 6.81
N ASP A 21 -5.17 -6.83 6.58
CA ASP A 21 -6.22 -7.80 6.28
C ASP A 21 -5.95 -9.15 6.93
N HIS A 22 -6.91 -10.06 6.83
CA HIS A 22 -6.78 -11.42 7.31
C HIS A 22 -6.85 -12.40 6.14
N LEU A 23 -6.21 -13.57 6.26
CA LEU A 23 -6.26 -14.59 5.20
C LEU A 23 -7.70 -15.01 4.83
N GLN A 24 -8.61 -14.95 5.79
CA GLN A 24 -10.04 -15.26 5.62
C GLN A 24 -10.86 -14.10 5.02
N ALA A 25 -10.32 -12.88 5.02
CA ALA A 25 -10.94 -11.66 4.52
C ALA A 25 -9.87 -10.75 3.91
N LYS A 26 -9.52 -11.00 2.64
CA LYS A 26 -8.48 -10.24 1.93
C LYS A 26 -8.93 -8.84 1.53
N ALA A 27 -8.01 -7.89 1.61
CA ALA A 27 -8.21 -6.51 1.19
C ALA A 27 -8.01 -6.27 -0.33
N ASP A 28 -7.86 -7.31 -1.16
CA ASP A 28 -7.67 -7.18 -2.62
C ASP A 28 -8.67 -6.19 -3.26
N PHE A 29 -9.95 -6.25 -2.87
CA PHE A 29 -10.99 -5.37 -3.42
C PHE A 29 -10.71 -3.88 -3.15
N LEU A 30 -10.12 -3.58 -1.99
CA LEU A 30 -9.78 -2.25 -1.53
C LEU A 30 -8.59 -1.72 -2.33
N LEU A 31 -7.52 -2.52 -2.42
CA LEU A 31 -6.29 -2.15 -3.12
C LEU A 31 -6.54 -1.87 -4.60
N VAL A 32 -7.30 -2.74 -5.26
CA VAL A 32 -7.62 -2.60 -6.69
C VAL A 32 -8.47 -1.36 -6.92
N ARG A 33 -9.35 -1.02 -5.98
CA ARG A 33 -10.15 0.20 -6.05
C ARG A 33 -9.32 1.46 -5.83
N ILE A 34 -8.36 1.45 -4.89
CA ILE A 34 -7.39 2.53 -4.70
C ILE A 34 -6.61 2.78 -5.99
N VAL A 35 -6.07 1.72 -6.59
CA VAL A 35 -5.33 1.80 -7.87
C VAL A 35 -6.23 2.33 -8.97
N ALA A 36 -7.45 1.81 -9.12
CA ALA A 36 -8.39 2.25 -10.14
C ALA A 36 -8.83 3.72 -9.96
N GLN A 37 -8.97 4.19 -8.72
CA GLN A 37 -9.27 5.60 -8.42
C GLN A 37 -8.11 6.49 -8.81
N ARG A 38 -6.88 6.14 -8.41
CA ARG A 38 -5.69 6.93 -8.76
C ARG A 38 -5.44 6.97 -10.27
N LEU A 39 -5.66 5.86 -10.99
CA LEU A 39 -5.56 5.82 -12.45
C LEU A 39 -6.63 6.67 -13.16
N LYS A 40 -7.72 7.03 -12.48
CA LYS A 40 -8.75 7.97 -12.99
C LYS A 40 -8.51 9.42 -12.55
N SER A 41 -7.52 9.68 -11.70
CA SER A 41 -7.15 11.02 -11.22
C SER A 41 -6.50 11.88 -12.32
N PRO A 42 -6.28 13.19 -12.05
CA PRO A 42 -5.58 14.09 -12.97
C PRO A 42 -4.21 13.54 -13.40
N PRO A 43 -3.72 13.91 -14.60
CA PRO A 43 -2.48 13.35 -15.17
C PRO A 43 -1.28 13.37 -14.24
N ASP A 44 -1.16 14.41 -13.40
CA ASP A 44 -0.01 14.62 -12.51
C ASP A 44 0.05 13.64 -11.33
N SER A 45 -1.08 13.05 -10.94
CA SER A 45 -1.15 12.05 -9.86
C SER A 45 -1.53 10.66 -10.38
N ARG A 46 -1.72 10.50 -11.69
CA ARG A 46 -2.26 9.28 -12.26
C ARG A 46 -1.32 8.08 -12.15
N ARG A 47 -0.01 8.33 -12.25
CA ARG A 47 0.97 7.24 -12.34
C ARG A 47 1.05 6.49 -11.01
N THR A 48 0.87 5.18 -11.09
CA THR A 48 0.90 4.27 -9.95
C THR A 48 2.03 3.26 -10.12
N VAL A 49 2.85 3.11 -9.08
CA VAL A 49 3.87 2.07 -8.98
C VAL A 49 3.40 1.08 -7.92
N LEU A 50 3.28 -0.17 -8.30
CA LEU A 50 2.93 -1.28 -7.43
C LEU A 50 4.15 -2.16 -7.27
N VAL A 51 4.55 -2.43 -6.04
CA VAL A 51 5.57 -3.40 -5.69
C VAL A 51 4.89 -4.57 -5.00
N SER A 52 5.07 -5.77 -5.54
CA SER A 52 4.40 -6.98 -5.06
C SER A 52 5.42 -8.03 -4.70
N PHE A 53 5.31 -8.63 -3.51
CA PHE A 53 6.17 -9.73 -3.05
C PHE A 53 5.58 -11.12 -3.35
N HIS A 54 4.30 -11.18 -3.74
CA HIS A 54 3.56 -12.45 -3.81
C HIS A 54 2.79 -12.66 -5.10
N HIS A 55 2.48 -11.59 -5.83
CA HIS A 55 1.44 -11.61 -6.86
C HIS A 55 1.98 -11.08 -8.19
N ASP A 56 1.72 -11.83 -9.24
CA ASP A 56 2.12 -11.51 -10.59
C ASP A 56 1.18 -10.50 -11.27
N THR A 57 1.59 -10.06 -12.46
CA THR A 57 0.80 -9.15 -13.30
C THR A 57 -0.55 -9.75 -13.70
N ALA A 58 -0.63 -11.08 -13.85
CA ALA A 58 -1.86 -11.74 -14.28
C ALA A 58 -2.95 -11.62 -13.22
N ARG A 59 -2.63 -11.83 -11.94
CA ARG A 59 -3.57 -11.64 -10.83
C ARG A 59 -4.06 -10.20 -10.74
N TRP A 60 -3.16 -9.22 -10.80
CA TRP A 60 -3.55 -7.80 -10.73
C TRP A 60 -4.44 -7.38 -11.91
N ASN A 61 -4.17 -7.86 -13.12
CA ASN A 61 -5.05 -7.66 -14.27
C ASN A 61 -6.44 -8.26 -14.06
N ALA A 62 -6.51 -9.51 -13.56
CA ALA A 62 -7.78 -10.18 -13.28
C ALA A 62 -8.61 -9.44 -12.22
N LEU A 63 -7.95 -8.94 -11.18
CA LEU A 63 -8.60 -8.14 -10.14
C LEU A 63 -9.11 -6.80 -10.70
N ALA A 64 -8.28 -6.08 -11.45
CA ALA A 64 -8.61 -4.76 -12.00
C ALA A 64 -9.72 -4.79 -13.05
N ALA A 65 -9.89 -5.89 -13.78
CA ALA A 65 -10.97 -6.05 -14.76
C ALA A 65 -12.36 -5.75 -14.17
N ARG A 66 -12.56 -5.98 -12.86
CA ARG A 66 -13.81 -5.71 -12.15
C ARG A 66 -14.08 -4.23 -11.88
N THR A 67 -13.07 -3.36 -12.01
CA THR A 67 -13.14 -1.91 -11.72
C THR A 67 -13.33 -1.03 -12.96
N GLY A 68 -13.41 -1.66 -14.14
CA GLY A 68 -13.48 -0.97 -15.43
C GLY A 68 -12.17 -0.28 -15.84
N VAL A 69 -11.04 -0.66 -15.22
CA VAL A 69 -9.70 -0.18 -15.59
C VAL A 69 -8.87 -1.34 -16.10
N SER A 70 -8.28 -1.18 -17.28
CA SER A 70 -7.33 -2.14 -17.84
C SER A 70 -5.91 -1.75 -17.44
N LEU A 71 -5.28 -2.49 -16.53
CA LEU A 71 -3.90 -2.22 -16.11
C LEU A 71 -2.91 -2.42 -17.25
N LYS A 72 -3.19 -3.32 -18.20
CA LYS A 72 -2.39 -3.50 -19.41
C LYS A 72 -2.31 -2.21 -20.23
N VAL A 73 -3.45 -1.58 -20.49
CA VAL A 73 -3.51 -0.30 -21.23
C VAL A 73 -2.79 0.80 -20.44
N GLN A 74 -3.02 0.86 -19.12
CA GLN A 74 -2.35 1.85 -18.27
C GLN A 74 -0.83 1.63 -18.18
N ALA A 75 -0.35 0.40 -18.29
CA ALA A 75 1.07 0.09 -18.36
C ALA A 75 1.69 0.52 -19.70
N GLU A 76 1.00 0.27 -20.82
CA GLU A 76 1.41 0.75 -22.16
C GLU A 76 1.46 2.28 -22.23
N GLU A 77 0.55 2.98 -21.53
CA GLU A 77 0.55 4.44 -21.40
C GLU A 77 1.58 4.99 -20.39
N GLY A 78 2.29 4.10 -19.66
CA GLY A 78 3.26 4.47 -18.62
C GLY A 78 2.63 5.03 -17.33
N ASN A 79 1.31 4.85 -17.13
CA ASN A 79 0.59 5.26 -15.92
C ASN A 79 0.57 4.16 -14.86
N PHE A 80 0.92 2.92 -15.19
CA PHE A 80 1.01 1.82 -14.24
C PHE A 80 2.32 1.06 -14.41
N THR A 81 2.98 0.75 -13.30
CA THR A 81 4.18 -0.08 -13.30
C THR A 81 4.07 -1.10 -12.17
N LEU A 82 4.12 -2.38 -12.51
CA LEU A 82 4.24 -3.46 -11.54
C LEU A 82 5.70 -3.89 -11.45
N LEU A 83 6.23 -3.85 -10.24
CA LEU A 83 7.56 -4.27 -9.86
C LEU A 83 7.41 -5.58 -9.08
N ASP A 84 7.85 -6.66 -9.69
CA ASP A 84 7.94 -7.97 -9.03
C ASP A 84 9.16 -7.95 -8.12
N ALA A 85 8.91 -7.84 -6.81
CA ALA A 85 9.97 -7.87 -5.82
C ALA A 85 10.25 -9.33 -5.48
N PRO A 86 11.45 -9.87 -5.82
CA PRO A 86 11.75 -11.24 -5.52
C PRO A 86 11.62 -11.46 -3.99
N PRO A 87 11.10 -12.62 -3.56
CA PRO A 87 10.86 -12.87 -2.15
C PRO A 87 12.12 -12.69 -1.29
N GLU A 88 13.28 -13.03 -1.85
CA GLU A 88 14.60 -12.94 -1.21
C GLU A 88 15.30 -11.59 -1.44
N ALA A 89 14.61 -10.59 -1.99
CA ALA A 89 15.16 -9.26 -2.20
C ALA A 89 15.60 -8.67 -0.85
N SER A 90 16.88 -8.29 -0.75
CA SER A 90 17.33 -7.54 0.41
C SER A 90 16.60 -6.19 0.50
N PRO A 91 16.43 -5.62 1.71
CA PRO A 91 15.81 -4.32 1.84
C PRO A 91 16.48 -3.22 1.00
N ILE A 92 17.81 -3.29 0.83
CA ILE A 92 18.57 -2.37 -0.02
C ILE A 92 18.23 -2.55 -1.49
N ALA A 93 18.05 -3.79 -1.96
CA ALA A 93 17.65 -4.05 -3.34
C ALA A 93 16.24 -3.48 -3.62
N LEU A 94 15.30 -3.64 -2.69
CA LEU A 94 13.98 -3.01 -2.78
C LEU A 94 14.08 -1.49 -2.84
N TRP A 95 14.90 -0.89 -1.97
CA TRP A 95 15.11 0.56 -1.98
C TRP A 95 15.60 1.05 -3.35
N ASN A 96 16.64 0.42 -3.89
CA ASN A 96 17.20 0.80 -5.19
C ASN A 96 16.19 0.66 -6.33
N LEU A 97 15.35 -0.38 -6.26
CA LEU A 97 14.26 -0.61 -7.22
C LEU A 97 13.24 0.54 -7.15
N ILE A 98 12.77 0.91 -5.96
CA ILE A 98 11.76 1.96 -5.77
C ILE A 98 12.32 3.35 -6.09
N GLU A 99 13.53 3.65 -5.64
CA GLU A 99 14.16 4.98 -5.79
C GLU A 99 14.24 5.39 -7.27
N HIS A 100 14.47 4.43 -8.17
CA HIS A 100 14.52 4.67 -9.61
C HIS A 100 13.17 5.15 -10.19
N HIS A 101 12.06 4.73 -9.61
CA HIS A 101 10.73 5.08 -10.10
C HIS A 101 10.15 6.34 -9.46
N ILE A 102 10.67 6.75 -8.30
CA ILE A 102 10.25 7.94 -7.55
C ILE A 102 11.43 8.91 -7.45
N PRO A 103 11.85 9.57 -8.55
CA PRO A 103 12.90 10.58 -8.48
C PRO A 103 12.42 11.79 -7.67
N ILE A 104 13.28 12.36 -6.82
CA ILE A 104 13.06 13.73 -6.32
C ILE A 104 13.31 14.66 -7.50
N LEU A 105 12.25 15.26 -8.02
CA LEU A 105 12.35 16.26 -9.06
C LEU A 105 13.00 17.50 -8.45
N SER A 106 14.29 17.71 -8.71
CA SER A 106 14.89 19.04 -8.49
C SER A 106 14.63 19.91 -9.72
N GLU A 107 14.56 21.23 -9.54
CA GLU A 107 14.27 22.21 -10.61
C GLU A 107 15.17 22.07 -11.85
N ASN A 108 16.32 21.41 -11.72
CA ASN A 108 17.30 21.19 -12.79
C ASN A 108 17.27 19.79 -13.43
N THR A 109 16.34 18.93 -13.02
CA THR A 109 16.31 17.53 -13.44
C THR A 109 15.41 17.36 -14.67
N VAL A 110 16.04 17.31 -15.85
CA VAL A 110 15.39 16.99 -17.13
C VAL A 110 15.15 15.48 -17.23
N ILE A 111 14.37 14.92 -16.31
CA ILE A 111 13.94 13.52 -16.41
C ILE A 111 12.52 13.51 -16.98
N SER A 112 12.37 12.92 -18.17
CA SER A 112 11.13 12.77 -18.92
C SER A 112 10.11 11.79 -18.28
N LEU A 113 10.27 11.45 -17.01
CA LEU A 113 9.38 10.50 -16.35
C LEU A 113 8.17 11.24 -15.80
N LYS A 114 6.98 10.69 -16.06
CA LYS A 114 5.75 11.16 -15.44
C LYS A 114 5.87 11.07 -13.91
N PRO A 115 5.43 12.09 -13.16
CA PRO A 115 5.41 12.06 -11.70
C PRO A 115 4.57 10.89 -11.20
N VAL A 116 5.01 10.23 -10.12
CA VAL A 116 4.29 9.13 -9.47
C VAL A 116 3.32 9.72 -8.46
N GLY A 117 2.03 9.41 -8.54
CA GLY A 117 1.05 9.83 -7.53
C GLY A 117 0.77 8.78 -6.46
N LEU A 118 1.10 7.50 -6.71
CA LEU A 118 0.88 6.40 -5.76
C LEU A 118 2.01 5.37 -5.83
N LEU A 119 2.57 5.03 -4.68
CA LEU A 119 3.37 3.84 -4.46
C LEU A 119 2.55 2.86 -3.59
N LEU A 120 2.37 1.64 -4.06
CA LEU A 120 1.73 0.56 -3.29
C LEU A 120 2.76 -0.54 -3.02
N LEU A 121 2.93 -0.90 -1.75
CA LEU A 121 3.75 -2.04 -1.31
C LEU A 121 2.83 -3.17 -0.84
N ASP A 122 2.80 -4.26 -1.59
CA ASP A 122 1.91 -5.40 -1.34
C ASP A 122 2.67 -6.64 -0.84
N GLY A 123 2.37 -7.07 0.40
CA GLY A 123 2.92 -8.31 0.98
C GLY A 123 4.19 -8.12 1.80
N LEU A 124 4.36 -6.97 2.45
CA LEU A 124 5.61 -6.66 3.15
C LEU A 124 5.88 -7.56 4.37
N ASN A 125 4.82 -8.15 4.94
CA ASN A 125 4.90 -9.16 6.00
C ASN A 125 5.71 -10.41 5.58
N PHE A 126 5.94 -10.63 4.28
CA PHE A 126 6.78 -11.72 3.82
C PHE A 126 8.22 -11.62 4.33
N TRP A 127 8.76 -10.41 4.47
CA TRP A 127 10.11 -10.20 4.99
C TRP A 127 10.27 -10.64 6.44
N ASP A 128 9.23 -10.47 7.26
CA ASP A 128 9.22 -11.01 8.62
C ASP A 128 9.26 -12.54 8.58
N TRP A 129 8.49 -13.15 7.67
CA TRP A 129 8.43 -14.61 7.51
C TRP A 129 9.77 -15.24 7.08
N ILE A 130 10.51 -14.60 6.16
CA ILE A 130 11.85 -15.08 5.76
C ILE A 130 12.98 -14.63 6.70
N GLY A 131 12.65 -13.92 7.78
CA GLY A 131 13.61 -13.55 8.83
C GLY A 131 14.53 -12.39 8.46
N VAL A 132 14.09 -11.44 7.63
CA VAL A 132 14.83 -10.20 7.39
C VAL A 132 14.97 -9.44 8.72
N PRO A 133 16.16 -8.91 9.07
CA PRO A 133 16.32 -8.16 10.31
C PRO A 133 15.41 -6.93 10.38
N LEU A 134 14.62 -6.82 11.46
CA LEU A 134 13.70 -5.70 11.69
C LEU A 134 14.37 -4.32 11.58
N VAL A 135 15.63 -4.20 11.98
CA VAL A 135 16.38 -2.93 11.88
C VAL A 135 16.54 -2.50 10.41
N GLU A 136 16.74 -3.45 9.50
CA GLU A 136 16.86 -3.17 8.06
C GLU A 136 15.50 -2.82 7.46
N MET A 137 14.45 -3.58 7.81
CA MET A 137 13.08 -3.28 7.41
C MET A 137 12.66 -1.87 7.85
N LYS A 138 12.95 -1.51 9.11
CA LYS A 138 12.71 -0.17 9.67
C LYS A 138 13.41 0.94 8.89
N ARG A 139 14.69 0.74 8.55
CA ARG A 139 15.48 1.72 7.80
C ARG A 139 14.89 1.95 6.41
N VAL A 140 14.58 0.88 5.69
CA VAL A 140 14.06 0.97 4.32
C VAL A 140 12.64 1.51 4.28
N LEU A 141 11.75 1.08 5.17
CA LEU A 141 10.40 1.64 5.25
C LEU A 141 10.41 3.14 5.56
N ARG A 142 11.27 3.59 6.49
CA ARG A 142 11.43 5.03 6.78
C ARG A 142 12.00 5.78 5.59
N ALA A 143 12.97 5.21 4.87
CA ALA A 143 13.53 5.82 3.67
C ALA A 143 12.48 5.95 2.56
N ILE A 144 11.69 4.90 2.31
CA ILE A 144 10.59 4.91 1.33
C ILE A 144 9.55 5.95 1.72
N HIS A 145 9.12 5.97 2.98
CA HIS A 145 8.14 6.93 3.47
C HIS A 145 8.64 8.38 3.32
N ALA A 146 9.86 8.67 3.76
CA ALA A 146 10.47 9.99 3.60
C ALA A 146 10.61 10.39 2.13
N ARG A 147 10.91 9.43 1.25
CA ARG A 147 10.98 9.66 -0.20
C ARG A 147 9.62 9.98 -0.80
N CYS A 148 8.58 9.27 -0.39
CA CYS A 148 7.20 9.53 -0.80
C CYS A 148 6.76 10.94 -0.38
N ILE A 149 7.03 11.34 0.86
CA ILE A 149 6.75 12.71 1.34
C ILE A 149 7.50 13.75 0.48
N ALA A 150 8.81 13.57 0.28
CA ALA A 150 9.63 14.52 -0.47
C ALA A 150 9.21 14.66 -1.95
N ALA A 151 8.62 13.61 -2.52
CA ALA A 151 8.18 13.57 -3.92
C ALA A 151 6.66 13.79 -4.10
N ASN A 152 5.94 14.14 -3.02
CA ASN A 152 4.48 14.27 -2.99
C ASN A 152 3.73 13.04 -3.55
N VAL A 153 4.18 11.85 -3.14
CA VAL A 153 3.62 10.55 -3.55
C VAL A 153 2.85 9.95 -2.39
N ALA A 154 1.62 9.51 -2.64
CA ALA A 154 0.89 8.74 -1.63
C ALA A 154 1.47 7.32 -1.50
N LEU A 155 1.54 6.80 -0.27
CA LEU A 155 2.08 5.49 0.03
C LEU A 155 0.97 4.58 0.59
N VAL A 156 0.79 3.41 0.00
CA VAL A 156 -0.08 2.36 0.54
C VAL A 156 0.79 1.18 0.90
N VAL A 157 0.69 0.70 2.14
CA VAL A 157 1.40 -0.50 2.60
C VAL A 157 0.37 -1.52 3.03
N THR A 158 0.48 -2.75 2.51
CA THR A 158 -0.35 -3.86 2.95
C THR A 158 0.38 -4.71 3.98
N TYR A 159 -0.35 -5.14 4.99
CA TYR A 159 0.14 -6.05 6.02
C TYR A 159 -0.88 -7.18 6.20
N HIS A 160 -0.52 -8.38 5.75
CA HIS A 160 -1.39 -9.54 5.89
C HIS A 160 -1.19 -10.18 7.27
N SER A 161 -2.22 -10.12 8.12
CA SER A 161 -2.24 -10.82 9.39
C SER A 161 -2.27 -12.33 9.15
N VAL A 162 -1.26 -13.02 9.66
CA VAL A 162 -1.27 -14.48 9.79
C VAL A 162 -1.71 -14.81 11.21
N GLY A 163 -3.02 -14.91 11.43
CA GLY A 163 -3.53 -15.38 12.72
C GLY A 163 -2.95 -16.75 13.06
N GLY A 164 -2.52 -16.95 14.31
CA GLY A 164 -2.07 -18.25 14.79
C GLY A 164 -3.19 -19.31 14.65
N PRO A 165 -2.86 -20.60 14.49
CA PRO A 165 -3.88 -21.64 14.42
C PRO A 165 -4.75 -21.63 15.70
N GLY A 166 -6.05 -21.37 15.54
CA GLY A 166 -7.02 -21.29 16.62
C GLY A 166 -7.15 -19.92 17.29
N SER A 167 -6.48 -18.88 16.79
CA SER A 167 -6.65 -17.53 17.31
C SER A 167 -7.97 -16.91 16.84
N GLU A 168 -8.57 -16.09 17.70
CA GLU A 168 -9.80 -15.38 17.35
C GLU A 168 -9.57 -14.39 16.18
N PRO A 169 -10.60 -14.06 15.39
CA PRO A 169 -10.49 -13.07 14.30
C PRO A 169 -9.91 -11.71 14.71
N ARG A 170 -10.02 -11.35 16.00
CA ARG A 170 -9.43 -10.14 16.60
C ARG A 170 -8.21 -10.45 17.45
N ASP A 171 -7.42 -11.44 17.05
CA ASP A 171 -6.18 -11.72 17.75
C ASP A 171 -5.26 -10.50 17.65
N LEU A 172 -5.16 -9.79 18.77
CA LEU A 172 -4.29 -8.62 18.93
C LEU A 172 -2.80 -9.01 18.92
N SER A 173 -2.47 -10.28 18.67
CA SER A 173 -1.09 -10.76 18.51
C SER A 173 -0.31 -9.96 17.46
N ASN A 174 -0.95 -9.47 16.40
CA ASN A 174 -0.30 -8.56 15.44
C ASN A 174 0.16 -7.25 16.07
N HIS A 175 -0.56 -6.72 17.07
CA HIS A 175 -0.09 -5.54 17.80
C HIS A 175 1.15 -5.83 18.64
N GLN A 176 1.63 -7.07 18.73
CA GLN A 176 2.93 -7.41 19.32
C GLN A 176 4.03 -7.51 18.26
N ASP A 177 3.69 -7.64 16.98
CA ASP A 177 4.66 -7.61 15.88
C ASP A 177 5.32 -6.22 15.81
N PRO A 178 6.65 -6.14 16.00
CA PRO A 178 7.39 -4.88 15.89
C PRO A 178 7.31 -4.20 14.51
N LEU A 179 7.11 -4.95 13.42
CA LEU A 179 6.93 -4.41 12.07
C LEU A 179 5.55 -3.77 11.94
N TYR A 180 4.49 -4.46 12.38
CA TYR A 180 3.15 -3.90 12.38
C TYR A 180 3.05 -2.64 13.24
N ARG A 181 3.67 -2.65 14.43
CA ARG A 181 3.78 -1.44 15.28
C ARG A 181 4.45 -0.28 14.58
N LEU A 182 5.56 -0.53 13.87
CA LEU A 182 6.22 0.51 13.08
C LEU A 182 5.28 1.08 12.01
N LEU A 183 4.55 0.23 11.30
CA LEU A 183 3.59 0.68 10.28
C LEU A 183 2.43 1.48 10.90
N LEU A 184 2.01 1.12 12.12
CA LEU A 184 1.04 1.91 12.91
C LEU A 184 1.58 3.29 13.29
N GLU A 185 2.86 3.38 13.66
CA GLU A 185 3.53 4.65 13.98
C GLU A 185 3.72 5.55 12.74
N LEU A 186 3.89 4.95 11.56
CA LEU A 186 4.18 5.68 10.31
C LEU A 186 2.94 6.04 9.50
N ASN A 187 1.75 5.49 9.79
CA ASN A 187 0.56 5.75 8.99
C ASN A 187 -0.17 7.03 9.41
N ALA A 188 -0.77 7.70 8.43
CA ALA A 188 -1.75 8.75 8.67
C ALA A 188 -3.17 8.15 8.80
N THR A 189 -3.44 7.08 8.05
CA THR A 189 -4.70 6.35 8.11
C THR A 189 -4.42 4.85 8.11
N HIS A 190 -5.19 4.11 8.88
CA HIS A 190 -5.17 2.66 8.93
C HIS A 190 -6.55 2.12 8.58
N VAL A 191 -6.61 1.20 7.64
CA VAL A 191 -7.81 0.44 7.30
C VAL A 191 -7.56 -1.02 7.63
N GLU A 192 -8.43 -1.61 8.42
CA GLU A 192 -8.36 -3.01 8.80
C GLU A 192 -9.54 -3.76 8.20
N VAL A 193 -9.26 -4.88 7.53
CA VAL A 193 -10.25 -5.75 6.90
C VAL A 193 -10.30 -7.08 7.64
N LEU A 194 -11.41 -7.34 8.32
CA LEU A 194 -11.61 -8.53 9.16
C LEU A 194 -12.73 -9.43 8.62
N PRO A 195 -12.66 -10.75 8.88
CA PRO A 195 -13.82 -11.61 8.67
C PRO A 195 -14.88 -11.27 9.72
N LEU A 196 -16.15 -11.55 9.41
CA LEU A 196 -17.23 -11.35 10.37
C LEU A 196 -17.03 -12.23 11.62
N ALA A 197 -17.09 -11.62 12.80
CA ALA A 197 -17.00 -12.34 14.07
C ALA A 197 -18.11 -13.41 14.24
N SER A 198 -19.27 -13.22 13.61
CA SER A 198 -20.39 -14.17 13.61
C SER A 198 -20.24 -15.35 12.62
N GLY A 199 -19.16 -15.39 11.84
CA GLY A 199 -18.96 -16.35 10.76
C GLY A 199 -19.53 -15.91 9.41
N LYS A 200 -19.53 -16.82 8.43
CA LYS A 200 -19.84 -16.51 7.02
C LYS A 200 -21.33 -16.15 6.84
N SER A 201 -21.59 -14.95 6.34
CA SER A 201 -22.90 -14.55 5.81
C SER A 201 -22.89 -14.67 4.29
N GLY A 202 -24.01 -15.10 3.69
CA GLY A 202 -24.17 -15.14 2.23
C GLY A 202 -24.23 -13.76 1.57
N ALA A 203 -24.47 -12.70 2.36
CA ALA A 203 -24.63 -11.32 1.88
C ALA A 203 -23.48 -10.39 2.28
N VAL A 204 -22.66 -10.75 3.26
CA VAL A 204 -21.58 -9.91 3.80
C VAL A 204 -20.32 -10.75 3.96
N SER A 205 -19.25 -10.35 3.27
CA SER A 205 -18.00 -11.12 3.21
C SER A 205 -17.04 -10.82 4.37
N GLY A 206 -17.20 -9.68 5.05
CA GLY A 206 -16.31 -9.19 6.10
C GLY A 206 -16.72 -7.80 6.58
N GLU A 207 -15.94 -7.26 7.52
CA GLU A 207 -16.02 -5.89 7.99
C GLU A 207 -14.75 -5.13 7.65
N ALA A 208 -14.87 -3.82 7.43
CA ALA A 208 -13.74 -2.92 7.24
C ALA A 208 -13.88 -1.76 8.21
N SER A 209 -12.89 -1.57 9.07
CA SER A 209 -12.77 -0.43 9.99
C SER A 209 -11.70 0.52 9.50
N GLN A 210 -11.86 1.80 9.84
CA GLN A 210 -10.88 2.83 9.53
C GLN A 210 -10.56 3.59 10.82
N ASP A 211 -9.27 3.67 11.11
CA ASP A 211 -8.73 4.44 12.21
C ASP A 211 -7.74 5.48 11.67
N HIS A 212 -7.74 6.67 12.25
CA HIS A 212 -6.73 7.67 11.95
C HIS A 212 -5.47 7.39 12.78
N GLY A 213 -4.32 7.38 12.13
CA GLY A 213 -3.03 7.16 12.76
C GLY A 213 -2.72 8.26 13.78
N GLN A 214 -1.90 7.94 14.77
CA GLN A 214 -1.44 8.90 15.78
C GLN A 214 -0.32 9.78 15.23
N PHE A 215 -0.58 10.56 14.17
CA PHE A 215 0.37 11.61 13.78
C PHE A 215 0.25 12.80 14.73
N ASN A 216 1.19 12.84 15.67
CA ASN A 216 1.53 14.00 16.46
C ASN A 216 2.06 15.08 15.50
N THR A 217 1.32 16.17 15.29
CA THR A 217 1.80 17.38 14.60
C THR A 217 2.83 18.10 15.46
N GLY A 218 3.98 17.45 15.65
CA GLY A 218 5.15 18.00 16.29
C GLY A 218 6.02 18.73 15.27
N CYS A 219 5.80 20.04 15.17
CA CYS A 219 6.84 21.03 14.88
C CYS A 219 7.66 20.86 13.58
N LEU A 220 7.14 21.38 12.47
CA LEU A 220 8.00 21.97 11.43
C LEU A 220 8.06 23.47 11.69
N THR A 221 9.10 23.89 12.41
CA THR A 221 9.49 25.30 12.45
C THR A 221 10.08 25.64 11.08
N ALA A 222 9.52 26.64 10.41
CA ALA A 222 10.13 27.25 9.25
C ALA A 222 11.50 27.84 9.63
N MET A 223 12.52 27.54 8.84
CA MET A 223 13.68 28.40 8.63
C MET A 223 13.91 28.54 7.13
#